data_AF-A0A6G1IUB7-F1
#
_entry.id   AF-A0A6G1IUB7-F1
#
_cell.length_a   1.000
_cell.length_b   1.000
_cell.length_c   1.000
_cell.angle_alpha   90.00
_cell.angle_beta   90.00
_cell.angle_gamma   90.00
#
_symmetry.space_group_name_H-M   'P 1'
#
loop_
_entity.id
_entity.type
_entity.pdbx_description
1 polymer ?
#
loop_
_entity_poly.entity_id
_entity_poly.type
_entity_poly.pdbx_seq_one_letter_code
_entity_poly.pdbx_strand_id
1 'polypeptide(L)'
;MNQAEDVEFVLAHNRVYKFHSGTLARNSLRLANMLTEPLAAKLSNNAKNVGVKVRWMIELKAMPTHDYPAGRLGLAELNPTGERADGRTGLIINENGRVPTKIFDHYEAILYAFYNKEIRICDTDILAALAEAIDMIGIAKYLGCVTIISKPVEVALMKHGQALFRSVQSMPVGWVEMALDIRSETIFRECVIHLAGNWKKVRAEPGIMGRLKEDPAVRHLVERYHRRLVAKGKMLETSVMSIYPGDLATPSKDLPIKREEYSKDILVWMALTFFRHWLGQRIISQKGYHADDGGYELYKQLGTAGEAYMDKHVMYQFHAKFPMTKKAMNVLENHLLEIKECIKGVVDKHCILASTCMLDIKKYPVPYLTCVEFEQADLPWAGAKRGRRPGGNDIARENLEAARRMQARQEKEEGLELDEDEELDEYEEGGGEEKRARYE
;
A
#
# COMPACT_ATOMS: atom_id res chain seq x y z
N MET A 1 -5.84 -22.04 -27.78
CA MET A 1 -5.40 -22.36 -26.41
C MET A 1 -5.81 -23.80 -26.12
N ASN A 2 -5.17 -24.78 -26.76
CA ASN A 2 -5.52 -26.21 -26.59
C ASN A 2 -4.47 -26.90 -25.72
N GLN A 3 -4.01 -26.24 -24.66
CA GLN A 3 -3.15 -26.89 -23.68
C GLN A 3 -4.08 -27.57 -22.68
N ALA A 4 -3.82 -28.84 -22.37
CA ALA A 4 -4.57 -29.57 -21.37
C ALA A 4 -4.33 -28.97 -19.97
N GLU A 5 -5.32 -29.05 -19.09
CA GLU A 5 -5.14 -28.83 -17.66
C GLU A 5 -4.28 -29.97 -17.09
N ASP A 6 -3.01 -29.65 -16.85
CA ASP A 6 -1.95 -30.57 -16.49
C ASP A 6 -1.51 -30.44 -15.02
N VAL A 7 -2.13 -29.53 -14.26
CA VAL A 7 -1.91 -29.34 -12.83
C VAL A 7 -3.21 -29.55 -12.06
N GLU A 8 -3.16 -30.39 -11.05
CA GLU A 8 -4.22 -30.53 -10.05
C GLU A 8 -3.81 -29.82 -8.76
N PHE A 9 -4.69 -28.96 -8.24
CA PHE A 9 -4.46 -28.14 -7.05
C PHE A 9 -5.45 -28.54 -5.97
N VAL A 10 -4.96 -29.15 -4.90
CA VAL A 10 -5.75 -29.75 -3.82
C VAL A 10 -5.59 -28.89 -2.56
N LEU A 11 -6.60 -28.09 -2.24
CA LEU A 11 -6.60 -27.29 -1.01
C LEU A 11 -7.16 -28.05 0.19
N ALA A 12 -8.17 -28.88 -0.05
CA ALA A 12 -8.82 -29.77 0.90
C ALA A 12 -9.45 -30.94 0.13
N HIS A 13 -9.93 -31.97 0.84
CA HIS A 13 -10.51 -33.16 0.21
C HIS A 13 -11.70 -32.87 -0.74
N ASN A 14 -12.42 -31.76 -0.52
CA ASN A 14 -13.56 -31.32 -1.32
C ASN A 14 -13.25 -30.07 -2.18
N ARG A 15 -12.00 -29.60 -2.18
CA ARG A 15 -11.57 -28.38 -2.88
C ARG A 15 -10.39 -28.73 -3.80
N VAL A 16 -10.73 -29.32 -4.94
CA VAL A 16 -9.80 -29.75 -5.98
C VAL A 16 -10.06 -28.95 -7.25
N TYR A 17 -9.00 -28.36 -7.80
CA TYR A 17 -9.06 -27.49 -8.96
C TYR A 17 -8.06 -27.96 -10.02
N LYS A 18 -8.40 -27.75 -11.30
CA LYS A 18 -7.52 -28.09 -12.41
C LYS A 18 -7.08 -26.83 -13.13
N PHE A 19 -5.80 -26.75 -13.45
CA PHE A 19 -5.17 -25.57 -14.03
C PHE A 19 -4.09 -25.96 -15.05
N HIS A 20 -3.66 -24.97 -15.81
CA HIS A 20 -2.58 -25.05 -16.79
C HIS A 20 -1.25 -24.61 -16.14
N SER A 21 -0.26 -25.49 -16.19
CA SER A 21 1.08 -25.29 -15.64
C SER A 21 1.71 -23.99 -16.15
N GLY A 22 1.62 -23.74 -17.45
CA GLY A 22 2.15 -22.54 -18.10
C GLY A 22 1.52 -21.24 -17.57
N THR A 23 0.21 -21.23 -17.30
CA THR A 23 -0.49 -20.06 -16.75
C THR A 23 -0.11 -19.84 -15.28
N LEU A 24 -0.01 -20.90 -14.48
CA LEU A 24 0.39 -20.82 -13.08
C LEU A 24 1.85 -20.34 -12.95
N ALA A 25 2.77 -20.97 -13.66
CA ALA A 25 4.20 -20.65 -13.65
C ALA A 25 4.45 -19.21 -14.11
N ARG A 26 3.75 -18.74 -15.15
CA ARG A 26 3.85 -17.36 -15.62
C ARG A 26 3.53 -16.32 -14.55
N ASN A 27 2.49 -16.57 -13.75
CA ASN A 27 1.91 -15.57 -12.86
C ASN A 27 2.40 -15.69 -11.40
N SER A 28 3.02 -16.80 -11.02
CA SER A 28 3.53 -17.03 -9.67
C SER A 28 4.96 -17.56 -9.68
N LEU A 29 5.87 -16.85 -9.01
CA LEU A 29 7.26 -17.27 -8.85
C LEU A 29 7.38 -18.61 -8.12
N ARG A 30 6.57 -18.81 -7.07
CA ARG A 30 6.60 -20.06 -6.30
C ARG A 30 6.12 -21.24 -7.16
N LEU A 31 5.03 -21.07 -7.89
CA LEU A 31 4.49 -22.12 -8.74
C LEU A 31 5.43 -22.40 -9.91
N ALA A 32 6.11 -21.40 -10.47
CA ALA A 32 7.12 -21.60 -11.52
C ALA A 32 8.25 -22.54 -11.09
N ASN A 33 8.69 -22.42 -9.84
CA ASN A 33 9.73 -23.29 -9.27
C ASN A 33 9.22 -24.72 -9.00
N MET A 34 7.93 -24.88 -8.69
CA MET A 34 7.32 -26.20 -8.47
C MET A 34 7.01 -26.91 -9.79
N LEU A 35 6.57 -26.18 -10.80
CA LEU A 35 6.09 -26.70 -12.09
C LEU A 35 7.23 -26.79 -13.10
N THR A 36 8.27 -27.53 -12.73
CA THR A 36 9.43 -27.81 -13.58
C THR A 36 9.33 -29.24 -14.12
N GLU A 37 9.89 -29.47 -15.30
CA GLU A 37 9.88 -30.78 -15.97
C GLU A 37 10.54 -31.92 -15.16
N PRO A 38 11.65 -31.71 -14.43
CA PRO A 38 12.22 -32.74 -13.57
C PRO A 38 11.29 -33.22 -12.45
N LEU A 39 10.34 -32.37 -12.05
CA LEU A 39 9.35 -32.67 -11.01
C LEU A 39 8.02 -33.15 -11.59
N ALA A 40 7.91 -33.29 -12.92
CA ALA A 40 6.72 -33.75 -13.59
C ALA A 40 6.60 -35.28 -13.51
N ALA A 41 5.36 -35.76 -13.34
CA ALA A 41 5.07 -37.19 -13.47
C ALA A 41 5.34 -37.68 -14.90
N LYS A 42 6.03 -38.82 -15.02
CA LYS A 42 6.20 -39.54 -16.28
C LYS A 42 5.01 -40.47 -16.49
N LEU A 43 4.03 -40.00 -17.23
CA LEU A 43 2.82 -40.76 -17.53
C LEU A 43 3.11 -41.93 -18.47
N SER A 44 2.58 -43.10 -18.17
CA SER A 44 2.63 -44.30 -19.01
C SER A 44 1.81 -44.12 -20.29
N ASN A 45 2.13 -44.87 -21.35
CA ASN A 45 1.40 -44.81 -22.62
C ASN A 45 -0.08 -45.21 -22.45
N ASN A 46 -0.37 -46.14 -21.55
CA ASN A 46 -1.75 -46.47 -21.17
C ASN A 46 -2.49 -45.26 -20.55
N ALA A 47 -1.86 -44.56 -19.60
CA ALA A 47 -2.46 -43.39 -18.96
C ALA A 47 -2.71 -42.24 -19.96
N LYS A 48 -1.78 -42.02 -20.91
CA LYS A 48 -1.96 -41.06 -22.00
C LYS A 48 -3.15 -41.44 -22.90
N ASN A 49 -3.28 -42.72 -23.25
CA ASN A 49 -4.39 -43.23 -24.08
C ASN A 49 -5.76 -43.09 -23.41
N VAL A 50 -5.82 -43.23 -22.07
CA VAL A 50 -7.02 -43.00 -21.26
C VAL A 50 -7.32 -41.50 -21.07
N GLY A 51 -6.44 -40.61 -21.55
CA GLY A 51 -6.64 -39.17 -21.51
C GLY A 51 -6.22 -38.50 -20.20
N VAL A 52 -5.44 -39.18 -19.36
CA VAL A 52 -4.85 -38.59 -18.15
C VAL A 52 -3.84 -37.53 -18.56
N LYS A 53 -4.04 -36.32 -18.06
CA LYS A 53 -3.26 -35.13 -18.43
C LYS A 53 -2.51 -34.51 -17.24
N VAL A 54 -2.83 -34.92 -16.01
CA VAL A 54 -2.24 -34.37 -14.79
C VAL A 54 -0.81 -34.85 -14.66
N ARG A 55 0.13 -33.90 -14.63
CA ARG A 55 1.57 -34.14 -14.48
C ARG A 55 2.13 -33.58 -13.18
N TRP A 56 1.42 -32.65 -12.56
CA TRP A 56 1.78 -32.11 -11.25
C TRP A 56 0.54 -32.07 -10.35
N MET A 57 0.71 -32.46 -9.09
CA MET A 57 -0.30 -32.30 -8.06
C MET A 57 0.28 -31.44 -6.94
N ILE A 58 -0.32 -30.26 -6.73
CA ILE A 58 0.06 -29.33 -5.67
C ILE A 58 -0.99 -29.43 -4.57
N GLU A 59 -0.54 -29.66 -3.34
CA GLU A 59 -1.44 -29.74 -2.19
C GLU A 59 -1.08 -28.76 -1.08
N LEU A 60 -2.09 -28.33 -0.33
CA LEU A 60 -1.90 -27.63 0.93
C LEU A 60 -1.56 -28.65 2.03
N LYS A 61 -0.26 -28.78 2.34
CA LYS A 61 0.28 -29.72 3.34
C LYS A 61 0.04 -29.27 4.77
N ALA A 62 -0.09 -27.96 5.00
CA ALA A 62 -0.35 -27.41 6.33
C ALA A 62 -1.28 -26.19 6.24
N MET A 63 -2.24 -26.13 7.17
CA MET A 63 -3.11 -24.98 7.37
C MET A 63 -2.29 -23.75 7.82
N PRO A 64 -2.86 -22.55 7.65
CA PRO A 64 -2.26 -21.32 8.17
C PRO A 64 -1.88 -21.40 9.63
N THR A 65 -0.71 -20.89 9.93
CA THR A 65 -0.27 -20.59 11.29
C THR A 65 0.21 -19.15 11.36
N HIS A 66 0.48 -18.64 12.56
CA HIS A 66 1.06 -17.31 12.74
C HIS A 66 2.34 -17.12 11.91
N ASP A 67 3.19 -18.16 11.81
CA ASP A 67 4.45 -18.10 11.06
C ASP A 67 4.27 -18.36 9.56
N TYR A 68 3.16 -18.99 9.17
CA TYR A 68 2.83 -19.32 7.79
C TYR A 68 1.39 -18.90 7.49
N PRO A 69 1.10 -17.61 7.29
CA PRO A 69 -0.27 -17.10 7.14
C PRO A 69 -0.99 -17.64 5.90
N ALA A 70 -0.24 -18.03 4.86
CA ALA A 70 -0.80 -18.67 3.67
C ALA A 70 -0.88 -20.21 3.77
N GLY A 71 -0.47 -20.80 4.90
CA GLY A 71 -0.21 -22.24 5.00
C GLY A 71 1.02 -22.67 4.19
N ARG A 72 1.15 -23.97 3.93
CA ARG A 72 2.30 -24.52 3.17
C ARG A 72 1.85 -25.43 2.03
N LEU A 73 2.11 -24.98 0.81
CA LEU A 73 1.97 -25.77 -0.41
C LEU A 73 3.19 -26.65 -0.63
N GLY A 74 2.96 -27.86 -1.15
CA GLY A 74 4.00 -28.74 -1.66
C GLY A 74 3.50 -29.65 -2.77
N LEU A 75 4.43 -30.20 -3.53
CA LEU A 75 4.12 -31.22 -4.54
C LEU A 75 3.82 -32.55 -3.85
N ALA A 76 2.79 -33.24 -4.35
CA ALA A 76 2.52 -34.64 -4.07
C ALA A 76 3.20 -35.51 -5.14
N GLU A 77 3.71 -36.66 -4.73
CA GLU A 77 4.31 -37.63 -5.64
C GLU A 77 3.20 -38.35 -6.41
N LEU A 78 3.35 -38.42 -7.73
CA LEU A 78 2.40 -39.06 -8.64
C LEU A 78 3.02 -40.33 -9.23
N ASN A 79 2.20 -41.36 -9.41
CA ASN A 79 2.57 -42.59 -10.08
C ASN A 79 2.46 -42.44 -11.62
N PRO A 80 2.89 -43.44 -12.41
CA PRO A 80 2.78 -43.41 -13.88
C PRO A 80 1.35 -43.40 -14.45
N THR A 81 0.33 -43.58 -13.60
CA THR A 81 -1.09 -43.42 -13.97
C THR A 81 -1.63 -42.02 -13.71
N GLY A 82 -0.79 -41.11 -13.18
CA GLY A 82 -1.17 -39.72 -12.87
C GLY A 82 -1.94 -39.58 -11.56
N GLU A 83 -2.01 -40.64 -10.76
CA GLU A 83 -2.63 -40.68 -9.45
C GLU A 83 -1.59 -40.51 -8.35
N ARG A 84 -2.05 -40.14 -7.16
CA ARG A 84 -1.17 -39.92 -6.02
C ARG A 84 -0.57 -41.24 -5.51
N ALA A 85 0.75 -41.26 -5.31
CA ALA A 85 1.48 -42.46 -4.91
C ALA A 85 1.15 -42.94 -3.47
N ASP A 86 0.78 -42.02 -2.58
CA ASP A 86 0.49 -42.33 -1.16
C ASP A 86 -0.98 -42.69 -0.86
N GLY A 87 -1.87 -42.64 -1.88
CA GLY A 87 -3.30 -42.94 -1.75
C GLY A 87 -4.14 -41.96 -0.91
N ARG A 88 -3.60 -40.82 -0.49
CA ARG A 88 -4.33 -39.85 0.37
C ARG A 88 -5.15 -38.85 -0.45
N THR A 89 -6.31 -38.45 0.08
CA THR A 89 -7.24 -37.51 -0.59
C THR A 89 -7.08 -36.05 -0.16
N GLY A 90 -5.86 -35.63 0.19
CA GLY A 90 -5.56 -34.26 0.67
C GLY A 90 -5.93 -34.04 2.14
N LEU A 91 -5.95 -32.79 2.57
CA LEU A 91 -6.22 -32.43 3.97
C LEU A 91 -7.71 -32.66 4.31
N ILE A 92 -7.98 -33.50 5.32
CA ILE A 92 -9.33 -33.68 5.87
C ILE A 92 -9.53 -32.67 7.00
N ILE A 93 -10.50 -31.78 6.82
CA ILE A 93 -10.79 -30.72 7.79
C ILE A 93 -12.12 -31.04 8.44
N ASN A 94 -12.10 -31.25 9.75
CA ASN A 94 -13.32 -31.34 10.53
C ASN A 94 -13.83 -29.91 10.80
N GLU A 95 -14.81 -29.47 10.01
CA GLU A 95 -15.45 -28.16 10.16
C GLU A 95 -16.51 -28.11 11.27
N ASN A 96 -16.81 -29.25 11.94
CA ASN A 96 -17.82 -29.28 12.99
C ASN A 96 -17.43 -28.35 14.16
N GLY A 97 -18.13 -27.23 14.26
CA GLY A 97 -17.98 -26.23 15.32
C GLY A 97 -16.88 -25.19 15.13
N ARG A 98 -16.16 -25.18 13.99
CA ARG A 98 -15.18 -24.14 13.66
C ARG A 98 -15.74 -23.20 12.58
N VAL A 99 -15.48 -21.90 12.70
CA VAL A 99 -15.81 -20.93 11.64
C VAL A 99 -15.04 -21.35 10.37
N PRO A 100 -15.72 -21.55 9.22
CA PRO A 100 -15.05 -21.91 7.98
C PRO A 100 -13.97 -20.88 7.65
N THR A 101 -12.74 -21.34 7.44
CA THR A 101 -11.64 -20.45 7.05
C THR A 101 -11.83 -20.04 5.59
N LYS A 102 -12.03 -18.75 5.32
CA LYS A 102 -12.13 -18.16 3.96
C LYS A 102 -10.88 -18.33 3.10
N ILE A 103 -9.81 -18.90 3.65
CA ILE A 103 -8.54 -19.06 2.97
C ILE A 103 -8.65 -19.84 1.66
N PHE A 104 -9.51 -20.87 1.60
CA PHE A 104 -9.69 -21.63 0.36
C PHE A 104 -10.30 -20.79 -0.74
N ASP A 105 -11.29 -19.97 -0.39
CA ASP A 105 -11.93 -19.05 -1.32
C ASP A 105 -10.94 -17.94 -1.76
N HIS A 106 -10.04 -17.51 -0.88
CA HIS A 106 -8.96 -16.57 -1.23
C HIS A 106 -7.92 -17.19 -2.18
N TYR A 107 -7.46 -18.42 -1.92
CA TYR A 107 -6.60 -19.15 -2.87
C TYR A 107 -7.27 -19.31 -4.22
N GLU A 108 -8.53 -19.76 -4.22
CA GLU A 108 -9.34 -19.92 -5.42
C GLU A 108 -9.43 -18.61 -6.21
N ALA A 109 -9.76 -17.50 -5.55
CA ALA A 109 -9.86 -16.19 -6.18
C ALA A 109 -8.51 -15.75 -6.81
N ILE A 110 -7.39 -15.96 -6.13
CA ILE A 110 -6.05 -15.61 -6.64
C ILE A 110 -5.66 -16.48 -7.83
N LEU A 111 -5.88 -17.79 -7.75
CA LEU A 111 -5.55 -18.73 -8.83
C LEU A 111 -6.39 -18.43 -10.07
N TYR A 112 -7.67 -18.14 -9.91
CA TYR A 112 -8.51 -17.72 -11.03
C TYR A 112 -8.22 -16.31 -11.54
N ALA A 113 -7.64 -15.42 -10.73
CA ALA A 113 -7.15 -14.13 -11.20
C ALA A 113 -6.03 -14.29 -12.25
N PHE A 114 -5.26 -15.40 -12.22
CA PHE A 114 -4.29 -15.73 -13.28
C PHE A 114 -4.94 -15.98 -14.65
N TYR A 115 -6.24 -16.24 -14.65
CA TYR A 115 -7.11 -16.42 -15.82
C TYR A 115 -8.01 -15.20 -16.05
N ASN A 116 -7.66 -14.04 -15.50
CA ASN A 116 -8.42 -12.79 -15.60
C ASN A 116 -9.84 -12.85 -15.01
N LYS A 117 -10.13 -13.77 -14.07
CA LYS A 117 -11.36 -13.66 -13.28
C LYS A 117 -11.22 -12.52 -12.27
N GLU A 118 -12.31 -11.81 -12.04
CA GLU A 118 -12.35 -10.69 -11.10
C GLU A 118 -12.18 -11.16 -9.66
N ILE A 119 -11.33 -10.46 -8.91
CA ILE A 119 -11.20 -10.63 -7.45
C ILE A 119 -12.31 -9.85 -6.78
N ARG A 120 -13.14 -10.54 -6.00
CA ARG A 120 -14.19 -9.93 -5.19
C ARG A 120 -13.72 -9.88 -3.74
N ILE A 121 -13.79 -8.68 -3.18
CA ILE A 121 -13.56 -8.39 -1.77
C ILE A 121 -14.84 -7.71 -1.26
N CYS A 122 -15.14 -7.89 0.03
CA CYS A 122 -16.27 -7.27 0.70
C CYS A 122 -16.41 -5.78 0.36
N ASP A 123 -17.61 -5.37 -0.07
CA ASP A 123 -17.96 -4.01 -0.44
C ASP A 123 -18.91 -3.33 0.57
N THR A 124 -19.33 -4.06 1.61
CA THR A 124 -20.28 -3.59 2.62
C THR A 124 -19.62 -3.05 3.88
N ASP A 125 -18.54 -3.69 4.34
CA ASP A 125 -17.82 -3.31 5.56
C ASP A 125 -16.31 -3.19 5.31
N ILE A 126 -15.74 -2.08 5.75
CA ILE A 126 -14.31 -1.79 5.57
C ILE A 126 -13.43 -2.70 6.43
N LEU A 127 -13.90 -3.15 7.60
CA LEU A 127 -13.11 -4.05 8.46
C LEU A 127 -13.04 -5.44 7.85
N ALA A 128 -14.17 -5.97 7.36
CA ALA A 128 -14.21 -7.21 6.59
C ALA A 128 -13.36 -7.10 5.31
N ALA A 129 -13.47 -6.01 4.56
CA ALA A 129 -12.67 -5.79 3.36
C ALA A 129 -11.17 -5.74 3.65
N LEU A 130 -10.77 -5.10 4.75
CA LEU A 130 -9.37 -5.06 5.20
C LEU A 130 -8.87 -6.45 5.58
N ALA A 131 -9.65 -7.22 6.34
CA ALA A 131 -9.27 -8.58 6.74
C ALA A 131 -9.07 -9.48 5.50
N GLU A 132 -10.01 -9.44 4.55
CA GLU A 132 -9.89 -10.18 3.28
C GLU A 132 -8.67 -9.71 2.45
N ALA A 133 -8.41 -8.40 2.39
CA ALA A 133 -7.25 -7.87 1.69
C ALA A 133 -5.93 -8.35 2.32
N ILE A 134 -5.82 -8.35 3.65
CA ILE A 134 -4.63 -8.83 4.37
C ILE A 134 -4.39 -10.31 4.07
N ASP A 135 -5.42 -11.16 4.15
CA ASP A 135 -5.30 -12.59 3.89
C ASP A 135 -4.88 -12.86 2.44
N MET A 136 -5.52 -12.18 1.48
CA MET A 136 -5.18 -12.29 0.07
C MET A 136 -3.75 -11.81 -0.24
N ILE A 137 -3.31 -10.70 0.36
CA ILE A 137 -1.94 -10.20 0.25
C ILE A 137 -0.95 -11.21 0.84
N GLY A 138 -1.28 -11.83 1.98
CA GLY A 138 -0.48 -12.90 2.59
C GLY A 138 -0.27 -14.08 1.63
N ILE A 139 -1.33 -14.58 1.01
CA ILE A 139 -1.25 -15.65 -0.01
C ILE A 139 -0.47 -15.18 -1.23
N ALA A 140 -0.72 -13.97 -1.74
CA ALA A 140 -0.05 -13.49 -2.94
C ALA A 140 1.44 -13.21 -2.72
N LYS A 141 1.84 -12.78 -1.52
CA LYS A 141 3.25 -12.72 -1.11
C LYS A 141 3.89 -14.10 -1.13
N TYR A 142 3.20 -15.08 -0.52
CA TYR A 142 3.67 -16.46 -0.48
C TYR A 142 3.84 -17.09 -1.86
N LEU A 143 2.89 -16.83 -2.78
CA LEU A 143 2.96 -17.26 -4.17
C LEU A 143 3.91 -16.40 -5.03
N GLY A 144 4.32 -15.23 -4.55
CA GLY A 144 5.15 -14.28 -5.30
C GLY A 144 4.40 -13.63 -6.47
N CYS A 145 3.11 -13.33 -6.31
CA CYS A 145 2.21 -12.79 -7.34
C CYS A 145 1.44 -11.53 -6.91
N VAL A 146 1.95 -10.78 -5.93
CA VAL A 146 1.27 -9.57 -5.38
C VAL A 146 0.84 -8.57 -6.45
N THR A 147 1.64 -8.41 -7.51
CA THR A 147 1.35 -7.49 -8.63
C THR A 147 0.06 -7.81 -9.37
N ILE A 148 -0.40 -9.06 -9.36
CA ILE A 148 -1.66 -9.48 -10.01
C ILE A 148 -2.86 -8.97 -9.20
N ILE A 149 -2.78 -9.04 -7.88
CA ILE A 149 -3.90 -8.70 -6.99
C ILE A 149 -3.89 -7.24 -6.53
N SER A 150 -2.76 -6.54 -6.68
CA SER A 150 -2.55 -5.19 -6.16
C SER A 150 -3.65 -4.21 -6.60
N LYS A 151 -3.95 -4.17 -7.91
CA LYS A 151 -4.94 -3.23 -8.44
C LYS A 151 -6.38 -3.61 -8.06
N PRO A 152 -6.82 -4.88 -8.18
CA PRO A 152 -8.13 -5.29 -7.69
C PRO A 152 -8.36 -4.99 -6.21
N VAL A 153 -7.37 -5.26 -5.35
CA VAL A 153 -7.43 -4.95 -3.92
C VAL A 153 -7.57 -3.45 -3.68
N GLU A 154 -6.74 -2.63 -4.34
CA GLU A 154 -6.85 -1.17 -4.25
C GLU A 154 -8.23 -0.67 -4.68
N VAL A 155 -8.75 -1.15 -5.81
CA VAL A 155 -10.07 -0.75 -6.31
C VAL A 155 -11.16 -1.13 -5.32
N ALA A 156 -11.13 -2.34 -4.76
CA ALA A 156 -12.12 -2.78 -3.79
C ALA A 156 -12.11 -1.91 -2.52
N LEU A 157 -10.92 -1.59 -1.99
CA LEU A 157 -10.78 -0.72 -0.82
C LEU A 157 -11.28 0.71 -1.11
N MET A 158 -10.97 1.24 -2.30
CA MET A 158 -11.37 2.59 -2.69
C MET A 158 -12.89 2.74 -2.85
N LYS A 159 -13.64 1.66 -3.13
CA LYS A 159 -15.12 1.68 -3.18
C LYS A 159 -15.75 2.08 -1.84
N HIS A 160 -15.07 1.86 -0.72
CA HIS A 160 -15.53 2.27 0.62
C HIS A 160 -15.45 3.79 0.86
N GLY A 161 -14.81 4.54 -0.03
CA GLY A 161 -14.76 6.01 0.00
C GLY A 161 -14.24 6.55 1.33
N GLN A 162 -15.04 7.38 2.02
CA GLN A 162 -14.62 7.99 3.29
C GLN A 162 -14.43 6.99 4.43
N ALA A 163 -15.06 5.80 4.40
CA ALA A 163 -14.83 4.79 5.43
C ALA A 163 -13.38 4.27 5.40
N LEU A 164 -12.81 4.11 4.20
CA LEU A 164 -11.38 3.78 4.03
C LEU A 164 -10.50 4.87 4.66
N PHE A 165 -10.67 6.14 4.28
CA PHE A 165 -9.80 7.21 4.75
C PHE A 165 -9.90 7.46 6.26
N ARG A 166 -11.08 7.20 6.86
CA ARG A 166 -11.24 7.19 8.32
C ARG A 166 -10.47 6.05 8.97
N SER A 167 -10.49 4.85 8.38
CA SER A 167 -9.70 3.73 8.86
C SER A 167 -8.20 4.03 8.76
N VAL A 168 -7.74 4.61 7.64
CA VAL A 168 -6.37 5.08 7.46
C VAL A 168 -5.98 6.12 8.52
N GLN A 169 -6.82 7.14 8.74
CA GLN A 169 -6.58 8.16 9.76
C GLN A 169 -6.49 7.57 11.18
N SER A 170 -7.27 6.53 11.47
CA SER A 170 -7.34 5.91 12.80
C SER A 170 -6.12 5.03 13.10
N MET A 171 -5.52 4.38 12.08
CA MET A 171 -4.37 3.49 12.25
C MET A 171 -3.37 3.62 11.10
N PRO A 172 -2.77 4.80 10.86
CA PRO A 172 -2.02 5.05 9.63
C PRO A 172 -0.80 4.14 9.47
N VAL A 173 -0.10 3.79 10.56
CA VAL A 173 1.03 2.86 10.49
C VAL A 173 0.60 1.46 10.06
N GLY A 174 -0.59 1.00 10.46
CA GLY A 174 -1.12 -0.29 10.00
C GLY A 174 -1.40 -0.32 8.50
N TRP A 175 -1.85 0.81 7.94
CA TRP A 175 -2.12 0.94 6.52
C TRP A 175 -0.86 1.16 5.66
N VAL A 176 0.24 1.65 6.24
CA VAL A 176 1.52 1.82 5.53
C VAL A 176 2.03 0.48 4.97
N GLU A 177 2.09 -0.56 5.81
CA GLU A 177 2.61 -1.88 5.41
C GLU A 177 1.83 -2.43 4.21
N MET A 178 0.50 -2.40 4.31
CA MET A 178 -0.37 -2.84 3.23
C MET A 178 -0.18 -1.97 1.98
N ALA A 179 -0.10 -0.64 2.12
CA ALA A 179 0.11 0.26 1.00
C ALA A 179 1.44 0.02 0.29
N LEU A 180 2.51 -0.34 1.02
CA LEU A 180 3.79 -0.76 0.46
C LEU A 180 3.65 -2.07 -0.33
N ASP A 181 2.92 -3.04 0.21
CA ASP A 181 2.74 -4.35 -0.40
C ASP A 181 2.05 -4.27 -1.76
N ILE A 182 0.91 -3.57 -1.82
CA ILE A 182 0.15 -3.39 -3.06
C ILE A 182 0.58 -2.18 -3.89
N ARG A 183 1.59 -1.43 -3.40
CA ARG A 183 2.10 -0.20 -4.01
C ARG A 183 1.00 0.82 -4.32
N SER A 184 0.04 0.99 -3.40
CA SER A 184 -1.02 1.97 -3.55
C SER A 184 -0.51 3.36 -3.20
N GLU A 185 -0.37 4.21 -4.22
CA GLU A 185 0.04 5.61 -4.04
C GLU A 185 -0.94 6.38 -3.16
N THR A 186 -2.24 6.21 -3.42
CA THR A 186 -3.29 6.97 -2.73
C THR A 186 -3.30 6.67 -1.24
N ILE A 187 -3.28 5.38 -0.87
CA ILE A 187 -3.30 4.96 0.54
C ILE A 187 -1.98 5.34 1.22
N PHE A 188 -0.84 5.13 0.55
CA PHE A 188 0.46 5.47 1.12
C PHE A 188 0.60 6.97 1.40
N ARG A 189 0.22 7.82 0.42
CA ARG A 189 0.21 9.27 0.57
C ARG A 189 -0.67 9.68 1.75
N GLU A 190 -1.88 9.15 1.84
CA GLU A 190 -2.81 9.44 2.93
C GLU A 190 -2.19 9.10 4.30
N CYS A 191 -1.55 7.94 4.43
CA CYS A 191 -0.85 7.54 5.65
C CYS A 191 0.24 8.54 6.03
N VAL A 192 1.09 8.93 5.07
CA VAL A 192 2.20 9.87 5.33
C VAL A 192 1.69 11.23 5.79
N ILE A 193 0.60 11.74 5.22
CA ILE A 193 -0.01 13.01 5.64
C ILE A 193 -0.41 12.95 7.12
N HIS A 194 -1.15 11.91 7.54
CA HIS A 194 -1.58 11.75 8.94
C HIS A 194 -0.40 11.54 9.89
N LEU A 195 0.58 10.74 9.50
CA LEU A 195 1.78 10.48 10.32
C LEU A 195 2.64 11.73 10.49
N ALA A 196 2.86 12.52 9.44
CA ALA A 196 3.67 13.73 9.50
C ALA A 196 2.98 14.85 10.28
N GLY A 197 1.65 15.00 10.09
CA GLY A 197 0.82 15.95 10.82
C GLY A 197 0.78 15.65 12.33
N ASN A 198 0.67 14.37 12.69
CA ASN A 198 0.55 13.91 14.07
C ASN A 198 1.87 13.36 14.66
N TRP A 199 3.01 13.72 14.07
CA TRP A 199 4.31 13.08 14.34
C TRP A 199 4.73 13.11 15.81
N LYS A 200 4.43 14.19 16.54
CA LYS A 200 4.82 14.30 17.95
C LYS A 200 4.12 13.26 18.83
N LYS A 201 2.83 13.03 18.59
CA LYS A 201 2.07 11.96 19.28
C LYS A 201 2.55 10.59 18.84
N VAL A 202 2.74 10.39 17.53
CA VAL A 202 3.32 9.15 16.98
C VAL A 202 4.66 8.82 17.64
N ARG A 203 5.55 9.81 17.78
CA ARG A 203 6.87 9.67 18.40
C ARG A 203 6.79 9.35 19.89
N ALA A 204 5.79 9.87 20.59
CA ALA A 204 5.58 9.61 22.00
C ALA A 204 5.04 8.21 22.29
N GLU A 205 4.44 7.54 21.30
CA GLU A 205 3.84 6.21 21.45
C GLU A 205 4.82 5.08 21.07
N PRO A 206 5.33 4.29 22.05
CA PRO A 206 6.39 3.32 21.78
C PRO A 206 5.98 2.20 20.81
N GLY A 207 4.72 1.77 20.83
CA GLY A 207 4.21 0.70 19.96
C GLY A 207 4.21 1.10 18.49
N ILE A 208 3.70 2.31 18.19
CA ILE A 208 3.69 2.87 16.83
C ILE A 208 5.12 3.10 16.35
N MET A 209 5.98 3.65 17.20
CA MET A 209 7.39 3.85 16.86
C MET A 209 8.17 2.56 16.69
N GLY A 210 7.78 1.47 17.37
CA GLY A 210 8.34 0.14 17.16
C GLY A 210 8.15 -0.32 15.72
N ARG A 211 6.91 -0.28 15.22
CA ARG A 211 6.57 -0.66 13.84
C ARG A 211 7.26 0.22 12.80
N LEU A 212 7.29 1.54 13.00
CA LEU A 212 8.02 2.44 12.10
C LEU A 212 9.54 2.22 12.09
N LYS A 213 10.12 1.58 13.13
CA LYS A 213 11.55 1.22 13.09
C LYS A 213 11.82 0.02 12.19
N GLU A 214 10.83 -0.81 11.90
CA GLU A 214 10.94 -1.94 10.98
C GLU A 214 11.14 -1.46 9.53
N ASP A 215 10.61 -0.28 9.19
CA ASP A 215 10.88 0.42 7.94
C ASP A 215 11.54 1.80 8.18
N PRO A 216 12.88 1.84 8.28
CA PRO A 216 13.60 3.09 8.44
C PRO A 216 13.34 4.08 7.30
N ALA A 217 13.09 3.63 6.06
CA ALA A 217 12.89 4.54 4.93
C ALA A 217 11.60 5.34 5.09
N VAL A 218 10.50 4.67 5.45
CA VAL A 218 9.22 5.33 5.75
C VAL A 218 9.37 6.28 6.94
N ARG A 219 10.05 5.85 8.00
CA ARG A 219 10.27 6.71 9.17
C ARG A 219 10.98 8.01 8.82
N HIS A 220 12.09 7.94 8.08
CA HIS A 220 12.84 9.13 7.66
C HIS A 220 12.00 10.02 6.74
N LEU A 221 11.18 9.42 5.87
CA LEU A 221 10.27 10.13 4.99
C LEU A 221 9.24 10.95 5.78
N VAL A 222 8.55 10.32 6.73
CA VAL A 222 7.57 10.98 7.60
C VAL A 222 8.23 12.09 8.42
N GLU A 223 9.40 11.84 9.00
CA GLU A 223 10.13 12.85 9.77
C GLU A 223 10.53 14.05 8.91
N ARG A 224 10.95 13.82 7.66
CA ARG A 224 11.25 14.90 6.71
C ARG A 224 10.03 15.76 6.42
N TYR A 225 8.87 15.16 6.19
CA TYR A 225 7.62 15.90 5.99
C TYR A 225 7.18 16.65 7.24
N HIS A 226 7.35 16.07 8.43
CA HIS A 226 7.12 16.77 9.68
C HIS A 226 8.01 18.01 9.83
N ARG A 227 9.31 17.92 9.48
CA ARG A 227 10.21 19.08 9.50
C ARG A 227 9.77 20.18 8.53
N ARG A 228 9.23 19.82 7.36
CA ARG A 228 8.63 20.79 6.42
C ARG A 228 7.41 21.49 7.02
N LEU A 229 6.52 20.75 7.70
CA LEU A 229 5.38 21.35 8.43
C LEU A 229 5.85 22.31 9.53
N VAL A 230 6.87 21.93 10.29
CA VAL A 230 7.46 22.79 11.33
C VAL A 230 8.02 24.08 10.72
N ALA A 231 8.75 23.99 9.60
CA ALA A 231 9.25 25.16 8.89
C ALA A 231 8.10 26.06 8.39
N LYS A 232 7.02 25.46 7.85
CA LYS A 232 5.81 26.17 7.41
C LYS A 232 5.14 26.91 8.58
N GLY A 233 5.00 26.26 9.75
CA GLY A 233 4.50 26.91 10.96
C GLY A 233 5.35 28.08 11.43
N LYS A 234 6.69 27.90 11.46
CA LYS A 234 7.63 28.97 11.82
C LYS A 234 7.55 30.17 10.87
N MET A 235 7.40 29.93 9.57
CA MET A 235 7.22 31.00 8.58
C MET A 235 5.93 31.79 8.81
N LEU A 236 4.83 31.10 9.11
CA LEU A 236 3.56 31.75 9.44
C LEU A 236 3.69 32.62 10.68
N GLU A 237 4.20 32.07 11.79
CA GLU A 237 4.37 32.82 13.04
C GLU A 237 5.25 34.06 12.85
N THR A 238 6.34 33.91 12.11
CA THR A 238 7.23 35.04 11.77
C THR A 238 6.49 36.11 10.96
N SER A 239 5.68 35.69 9.98
CA SER A 239 4.90 36.60 9.13
C SER A 239 3.83 37.35 9.93
N VAL A 240 3.10 36.65 10.79
CA VAL A 240 2.05 37.22 11.65
C VAL A 240 2.65 38.17 12.70
N MET A 241 3.82 37.88 13.25
CA MET A 241 4.49 38.78 14.19
C MET A 241 5.04 40.05 13.50
N SER A 242 5.44 39.94 12.23
CA SER A 242 6.14 41.01 11.51
C SER A 242 5.22 41.91 10.67
N ILE A 243 3.93 41.59 10.54
CA ILE A 243 3.01 42.40 9.75
C ILE A 243 2.65 43.72 10.45
N TYR A 244 2.46 44.77 9.64
CA TYR A 244 1.95 46.07 10.03
C TYR A 244 0.64 46.32 9.27
N PRO A 245 -0.52 46.24 9.94
CA PRO A 245 -1.82 46.36 9.29
C PRO A 245 -2.11 47.78 8.75
N GLY A 246 -2.87 47.86 7.66
CA GLY A 246 -3.25 49.13 7.04
C GLY A 246 -2.05 49.95 6.56
N ASP A 247 -2.14 51.28 6.74
CA ASP A 247 -1.11 52.23 6.34
C ASP A 247 -0.08 52.52 7.45
N LEU A 248 -0.02 51.72 8.52
CA LEU A 248 0.90 51.96 9.65
C LEU A 248 2.38 52.01 9.24
N ALA A 249 2.75 51.26 8.20
CA ALA A 249 4.10 51.25 7.65
C ALA A 249 4.29 52.27 6.51
N THR A 250 3.23 52.95 6.09
CA THR A 250 3.26 53.92 4.99
C THR A 250 3.63 55.29 5.54
N PRO A 251 4.76 55.89 5.15
CA PRO A 251 5.14 57.22 5.62
C PRO A 251 4.14 58.28 5.17
N SER A 252 3.92 59.30 6.01
CA SER A 252 3.14 60.47 5.61
C SER A 252 3.80 61.18 4.43
N LYS A 253 2.99 61.61 3.46
CA LYS A 253 3.47 62.35 2.28
C LYS A 253 3.72 63.83 2.59
N ASP A 254 3.17 64.33 3.69
CA ASP A 254 3.28 65.72 4.09
C ASP A 254 4.56 65.96 4.90
N LEU A 255 5.48 66.74 4.33
CA LEU A 255 6.77 67.08 4.93
C LEU A 255 6.80 68.57 5.39
N PRO A 256 7.41 68.88 6.55
CA PRO A 256 8.02 67.96 7.52
C PRO A 256 6.96 67.18 8.31
N ILE A 257 7.26 65.92 8.64
CA ILE A 257 6.35 65.07 9.40
C ILE A 257 6.16 65.68 10.80
N LYS A 258 4.93 66.05 11.12
CA LYS A 258 4.59 66.69 12.40
C LYS A 258 4.27 65.66 13.48
N ARG A 259 4.32 66.06 14.74
CA ARG A 259 4.04 65.18 15.89
C ARG A 259 2.60 64.66 15.87
N GLU A 260 1.66 65.47 15.42
CA GLU A 260 0.23 65.14 15.38
C GLU A 260 -0.02 63.91 14.51
N GLU A 261 0.77 63.78 13.44
CA GLU A 261 0.71 62.68 12.48
C GLU A 261 1.02 61.31 13.12
N TYR A 262 1.88 61.27 14.14
CA TYR A 262 2.13 60.03 14.89
C TYR A 262 1.09 59.79 15.99
N SER A 263 0.55 60.87 16.56
CA SER A 263 -0.39 60.77 17.68
C SER A 263 -1.75 60.19 17.29
N LYS A 264 -2.15 60.33 16.01
CA LYS A 264 -3.42 59.81 15.50
C LYS A 264 -3.49 58.28 15.49
N ASP A 265 -2.34 57.60 15.36
CA ASP A 265 -2.25 56.14 15.26
C ASP A 265 -2.04 55.44 16.60
N ILE A 266 -2.02 56.20 17.71
CA ILE A 266 -1.68 55.66 19.04
C ILE A 266 -2.54 54.46 19.43
N LEU A 267 -3.83 54.49 19.13
CA LEU A 267 -4.76 53.40 19.47
C LEU A 267 -4.54 52.16 18.58
N VAL A 268 -4.13 52.34 17.32
CA VAL A 268 -3.76 51.21 16.45
C VAL A 268 -2.47 50.57 16.92
N TRP A 269 -1.47 51.37 17.30
CA TRP A 269 -0.22 50.88 17.89
C TRP A 269 -0.46 50.13 19.20
N MET A 270 -1.38 50.62 20.04
CA MET A 270 -1.81 49.91 21.25
C MET A 270 -2.48 48.58 20.92
N ALA A 271 -3.41 48.54 19.95
CA ALA A 271 -4.07 47.31 19.52
C ALA A 271 -3.06 46.28 18.96
N LEU A 272 -2.12 46.72 18.12
CA LEU A 272 -1.07 45.88 17.55
C LEU A 272 -0.12 45.34 18.62
N THR A 273 0.27 46.18 19.58
CA THR A 273 1.11 45.76 20.71
C THR A 273 0.37 44.75 21.57
N PHE A 274 -0.92 44.97 21.85
CA PHE A 274 -1.74 44.04 22.62
C PHE A 274 -1.87 42.68 21.93
N PHE A 275 -2.12 42.67 20.62
CA PHE A 275 -2.14 41.46 19.80
C PHE A 275 -0.79 40.73 19.84
N ARG A 276 0.32 41.43 19.61
CA ARG A 276 1.68 40.83 19.63
C ARG A 276 2.04 40.28 21.01
N HIS A 277 1.64 40.94 22.09
CA HIS A 277 1.80 40.40 23.44
C HIS A 277 1.01 39.11 23.63
N TRP A 278 -0.25 39.08 23.21
CA TRP A 278 -1.08 37.89 23.28
C TRP A 278 -0.47 36.73 22.48
N LEU A 279 -0.06 36.98 21.23
CA LEU A 279 0.53 35.96 20.36
C LEU A 279 1.89 35.49 20.92
N GLY A 280 2.73 36.41 21.38
CA GLY A 280 4.00 36.08 22.02
C GLY A 280 3.81 35.19 23.24
N GLN A 281 2.80 35.46 24.08
CA GLN A 281 2.45 34.58 25.21
C GLN A 281 2.02 33.18 24.76
N ARG A 282 1.25 33.06 23.66
CA ARG A 282 0.86 31.77 23.10
C ARG A 282 2.07 30.98 22.59
N ILE A 283 3.00 31.63 21.90
CA ILE A 283 4.23 31.00 21.40
C ILE A 283 5.11 30.55 22.57
N ILE A 284 5.34 31.41 23.57
CA ILE A 284 6.13 31.08 24.78
C ILE A 284 5.49 29.91 25.55
N SER A 285 4.16 29.88 25.63
CA SER A 285 3.40 28.77 26.25
C SER A 285 3.30 27.52 25.37
N GLN A 286 4.17 27.39 24.35
CA GLN A 286 4.26 26.26 23.44
C GLN A 286 2.94 25.92 22.73
N LYS A 287 2.18 26.94 22.30
CA LYS A 287 0.97 26.78 21.48
C LYS A 287 1.21 27.00 19.98
N GLY A 288 2.44 27.34 19.59
CA GLY A 288 2.86 27.51 18.19
C GLY A 288 3.31 26.21 17.52
N TYR A 289 4.22 26.27 16.54
CA TYR A 289 4.77 25.12 15.82
C TYR A 289 5.44 24.07 16.73
N HIS A 290 5.84 24.49 17.94
CA HIS A 290 6.37 23.60 18.97
C HIS A 290 5.31 22.82 19.76
N ALA A 291 4.03 23.15 19.65
CA ALA A 291 2.92 22.44 20.29
C ALA A 291 2.77 21.00 19.79
N ASP A 292 2.12 20.13 20.57
CA ASP A 292 1.89 18.72 20.22
C ASP A 292 1.08 18.52 18.94
N ASP A 293 0.18 19.47 18.62
CA ASP A 293 -0.64 19.52 17.40
C ASP A 293 0.06 20.28 16.24
N GLY A 294 1.33 20.67 16.43
CA GLY A 294 2.08 21.47 15.46
C GLY A 294 1.59 22.92 15.32
N GLY A 295 0.81 23.41 16.29
CA GLY A 295 0.21 24.75 16.27
C GLY A 295 -1.14 24.82 15.58
N TYR A 296 -1.72 23.68 15.21
CA TYR A 296 -3.00 23.59 14.50
C TYR A 296 -4.11 24.42 15.17
N GLU A 297 -4.30 24.27 16.48
CA GLU A 297 -5.36 24.99 17.19
C GLU A 297 -5.12 26.51 17.19
N LEU A 298 -3.87 26.95 17.40
CA LEU A 298 -3.53 28.37 17.32
C LEU A 298 -3.78 28.92 15.91
N TYR A 299 -3.33 28.23 14.87
CA TYR A 299 -3.51 28.69 13.49
C TYR A 299 -4.97 28.69 13.07
N LYS A 300 -5.76 27.72 13.56
CA LYS A 300 -7.21 27.69 13.36
C LYS A 300 -7.90 28.89 14.00
N GLN A 301 -7.51 29.27 15.23
CA GLN A 301 -8.02 30.49 15.87
C GLN A 301 -7.65 31.73 15.05
N LEU A 302 -6.38 31.84 14.61
CA LEU A 302 -5.92 32.96 13.79
C LEU A 302 -6.67 33.06 12.45
N GLY A 303 -6.91 31.93 11.77
CA GLY A 303 -7.67 31.87 10.51
C GLY A 303 -9.19 32.05 10.67
N THR A 304 -9.74 31.83 11.87
CA THR A 304 -11.16 32.09 12.15
C THR A 304 -11.42 33.57 12.40
N ALA A 305 -10.47 34.27 13.05
CA ALA A 305 -10.59 35.67 13.48
C ALA A 305 -11.79 35.91 14.42
N GLY A 306 -12.24 37.17 14.54
CA GLY A 306 -13.35 37.57 15.41
C GLY A 306 -13.14 37.20 16.88
N GLU A 307 -14.12 36.51 17.47
CA GLU A 307 -14.11 36.08 18.87
C GLU A 307 -13.36 34.75 19.12
N ALA A 308 -12.77 34.13 18.09
CA ALA A 308 -12.03 32.87 18.26
C ALA A 308 -10.78 33.01 19.14
N TYR A 309 -10.26 34.24 19.27
CA TYR A 309 -9.19 34.59 20.20
C TYR A 309 -9.30 36.06 20.59
N MET A 310 -8.72 36.42 21.74
CA MET A 310 -8.83 37.77 22.33
C MET A 310 -10.28 38.25 22.33
N ASP A 311 -11.14 37.45 22.95
CA ASP A 311 -12.57 37.71 23.10
C ASP A 311 -12.84 38.88 24.06
N LYS A 312 -14.12 39.21 24.25
CA LYS A 312 -14.53 40.26 25.19
C LYS A 312 -13.96 40.08 26.61
N HIS A 313 -13.77 38.84 27.08
CA HIS A 313 -13.19 38.61 28.39
C HIS A 313 -11.74 39.08 28.46
N VAL A 314 -10.93 38.74 27.46
CA VAL A 314 -9.55 39.22 27.34
C VAL A 314 -9.50 40.75 27.20
N MET A 315 -10.46 41.36 26.49
CA MET A 315 -10.60 42.81 26.39
C MET A 315 -10.89 43.46 27.75
N TYR A 316 -11.78 42.90 28.56
CA TYR A 316 -12.06 43.40 29.92
C TYR A 316 -10.84 43.32 30.83
N GLN A 317 -10.06 42.23 30.75
CA GLN A 317 -8.81 42.11 31.52
C GLN A 317 -7.79 43.18 31.12
N PHE A 318 -7.71 43.51 29.84
CA PHE A 318 -6.85 44.60 29.35
C PHE A 318 -7.32 45.96 29.87
N HIS A 319 -8.62 46.26 29.76
CA HIS A 319 -9.19 47.52 30.24
C HIS A 319 -9.03 47.72 31.75
N ALA A 320 -9.14 46.64 32.55
CA ALA A 320 -8.92 46.70 33.99
C ALA A 320 -7.48 47.10 34.35
N LYS A 321 -6.49 46.71 33.55
CA LYS A 321 -5.08 47.07 33.74
C LYS A 321 -4.70 48.41 33.11
N PHE A 322 -5.35 48.76 32.01
CA PHE A 322 -5.12 49.99 31.26
C PHE A 322 -6.44 50.75 31.08
N PRO A 323 -6.94 51.41 32.14
CA PRO A 323 -8.22 52.10 32.08
C PRO A 323 -8.22 53.21 31.02
N MET A 324 -9.26 53.21 30.19
CA MET A 324 -9.50 54.27 29.20
C MET A 324 -10.99 54.60 29.10
N THR A 325 -11.31 55.71 28.42
CA THR A 325 -12.70 56.09 28.18
C THR A 325 -13.41 55.04 27.33
N LYS A 326 -14.72 54.91 27.49
CA LYS A 326 -15.54 53.97 26.69
C LYS A 326 -15.36 54.19 25.18
N LYS A 327 -15.22 55.45 24.76
CA LYS A 327 -14.99 55.78 23.34
C LYS A 327 -13.64 55.27 22.85
N ALA A 328 -12.56 55.47 23.61
CA ALA A 328 -11.23 54.98 23.27
C ALA A 328 -11.19 53.44 23.23
N MET A 329 -11.87 52.79 24.18
CA MET A 329 -11.96 51.33 24.22
C MET A 329 -12.64 50.74 22.99
N ASN A 330 -13.77 51.33 22.56
CA ASN A 330 -14.46 50.92 21.35
C ASN A 330 -13.59 51.07 20.09
N VAL A 331 -12.79 52.14 19.99
CA VAL A 331 -11.87 52.35 18.86
C VAL A 331 -10.74 51.31 18.87
N LEU A 332 -10.18 51.00 20.04
CA LEU A 332 -9.17 49.96 20.19
C LEU A 332 -9.71 48.57 19.80
N GLU A 333 -10.94 48.25 20.19
CA GLU A 333 -11.61 46.99 19.82
C GLU A 333 -11.81 46.89 18.30
N ASN A 334 -12.25 47.97 17.65
CA ASN A 334 -12.39 48.01 16.20
C ASN A 334 -11.04 47.79 15.48
N HIS A 335 -9.98 48.46 15.92
CA HIS A 335 -8.66 48.24 15.35
C HIS A 335 -8.16 46.82 15.60
N LEU A 336 -8.43 46.24 16.78
CA LEU A 336 -8.08 44.86 17.02
C LEU A 336 -8.82 43.92 16.05
N LEU A 337 -10.10 44.14 15.76
CA LEU A 337 -10.84 43.37 14.75
C LEU A 337 -10.22 43.50 13.35
N GLU A 338 -9.85 44.72 12.93
CA GLU A 338 -9.15 44.95 11.65
C GLU A 338 -7.83 44.16 11.57
N ILE A 339 -7.05 44.16 12.67
CA ILE A 339 -5.82 43.38 12.77
C ILE A 339 -6.15 41.88 12.64
N LYS A 340 -7.17 41.38 13.35
CA LYS A 340 -7.56 39.96 13.28
C LYS A 340 -7.94 39.53 11.87
N GLU A 341 -8.69 40.35 11.13
CA GLU A 341 -9.03 40.07 9.72
C GLU A 341 -7.80 40.12 8.81
N CYS A 342 -6.88 41.05 9.05
CA CYS A 342 -5.59 41.09 8.35
C CYS A 342 -4.80 39.79 8.56
N ILE A 343 -4.71 39.30 9.81
CA ILE A 343 -4.02 38.06 10.15
C ILE A 343 -4.68 36.85 9.51
N LYS A 344 -6.01 36.78 9.51
CA LYS A 344 -6.74 35.72 8.79
C LYS A 344 -6.35 35.66 7.33
N GLY A 345 -6.28 36.82 6.66
CA GLY A 345 -5.79 36.91 5.27
C GLY A 345 -4.35 36.39 5.10
N VAL A 346 -3.49 36.55 6.10
CA VAL A 346 -2.13 35.97 6.09
C VAL A 346 -2.18 34.44 6.22
N VAL A 347 -2.99 33.92 7.15
CA VAL A 347 -3.17 32.47 7.35
C VAL A 347 -3.71 31.80 6.08
N ASP A 348 -4.70 32.41 5.44
CA ASP A 348 -5.30 31.94 4.19
C ASP A 348 -4.28 31.88 3.06
N LYS A 349 -3.49 32.95 2.86
CA LYS A 349 -2.41 33.00 1.87
C LYS A 349 -1.31 31.97 2.11
N HIS A 350 -1.04 31.64 3.38
CA HIS A 350 -0.02 30.66 3.75
C HIS A 350 -0.49 29.21 3.53
N CYS A 351 -1.79 28.99 3.32
CA CYS A 351 -2.41 27.68 3.10
C CYS A 351 -1.98 26.62 4.13
N ILE A 352 -1.74 27.02 5.39
CA ILE A 352 -1.31 26.08 6.44
C ILE A 352 -2.47 25.19 6.92
N LEU A 353 -3.70 25.70 6.85
CA LEU A 353 -4.94 24.98 7.21
C LEU A 353 -5.56 24.25 6.00
N ALA A 354 -4.95 24.37 4.81
CA ALA A 354 -5.42 23.65 3.64
C ALA A 354 -5.16 22.15 3.82
N SER A 355 -6.11 21.31 3.38
CA SER A 355 -5.94 19.86 3.45
C SER A 355 -5.50 19.29 2.11
N THR A 356 -4.48 18.43 2.13
CA THR A 356 -4.06 17.64 0.96
C THR A 356 -4.47 16.18 1.07
N CYS A 357 -5.09 15.78 2.19
CA CYS A 357 -5.60 14.42 2.39
C CYS A 357 -6.93 14.19 1.68
N MET A 358 -7.23 12.92 1.37
CA MET A 358 -8.48 12.47 0.76
C MET A 358 -9.63 12.37 1.78
N LEU A 359 -9.31 12.30 3.08
CA LEU A 359 -10.30 12.40 4.15
C LEU A 359 -11.02 13.76 4.09
N ASP A 360 -12.35 13.73 4.15
CA ASP A 360 -13.17 14.93 4.32
C ASP A 360 -13.06 15.44 5.76
N ILE A 361 -12.10 16.35 5.97
CA ILE A 361 -11.83 16.96 7.27
C ILE A 361 -12.96 17.85 7.79
N LYS A 362 -13.93 18.25 6.95
CA LYS A 362 -15.09 19.03 7.42
C LYS A 362 -16.08 18.12 8.13
N LYS A 363 -16.29 16.92 7.60
CA LYS A 363 -17.14 15.89 8.20
C LYS A 363 -16.43 15.10 9.31
N TYR A 364 -15.13 14.86 9.14
CA TYR A 364 -14.29 14.07 10.04
C TYR A 364 -13.06 14.90 10.47
N PRO A 365 -13.22 15.85 11.39
CA PRO A 365 -12.16 16.77 11.77
C PRO A 365 -10.99 16.05 12.46
N VAL A 366 -9.78 16.48 12.12
CA VAL A 366 -8.54 16.03 12.76
C VAL A 366 -7.88 17.18 13.54
N PRO A 367 -7.23 16.91 14.69
CA PRO A 367 -6.63 17.93 15.54
C PRO A 367 -5.15 18.18 15.20
N TYR A 368 -4.78 18.18 13.93
CA TYR A 368 -3.40 18.38 13.46
C TYR A 368 -3.38 18.86 12.00
N LEU A 369 -2.22 19.31 11.53
CA LEU A 369 -2.02 19.83 10.17
C LEU A 369 -2.05 18.72 9.12
N THR A 370 -2.80 18.93 8.04
CA THR A 370 -2.89 18.03 6.87
C THR A 370 -2.42 18.70 5.57
N CYS A 371 -1.71 19.83 5.64
CA CYS A 371 -1.21 20.57 4.47
C CYS A 371 0.10 20.00 3.89
N VAL A 372 0.28 18.68 3.96
CA VAL A 372 1.50 18.00 3.54
C VAL A 372 1.49 17.81 2.02
N GLU A 373 2.38 18.50 1.33
CA GLU A 373 2.54 18.40 -0.12
C GLU A 373 3.43 17.19 -0.46
N PHE A 374 2.81 16.02 -0.58
CA PHE A 374 3.52 14.77 -0.88
C PHE A 374 3.96 14.72 -2.36
N GLU A 375 5.24 14.42 -2.58
CA GLU A 375 5.86 14.35 -3.90
C GLU A 375 5.89 12.93 -4.45
N GLN A 376 5.59 12.78 -5.75
CA GLN A 376 5.56 11.47 -6.40
C GLN A 376 6.92 10.73 -6.34
N ALA A 377 8.02 11.50 -6.37
CA ALA A 377 9.38 10.97 -6.29
C ALA A 377 9.68 10.29 -4.94
N ASP A 378 8.87 10.54 -3.92
CA ASP A 378 9.04 9.99 -2.58
C ASP A 378 8.36 8.63 -2.38
N LEU A 379 7.63 8.13 -3.37
CA LEU A 379 7.13 6.78 -3.32
C LEU A 379 8.32 5.81 -3.31
N PRO A 380 8.37 4.83 -2.38
CA PRO A 380 9.47 3.87 -2.30
C PRO A 380 9.69 3.06 -3.59
N TRP A 381 8.67 2.97 -4.44
CA TRP A 381 8.70 2.30 -5.73
C TRP A 381 8.83 3.24 -6.94
N ALA A 382 8.89 4.56 -6.74
CA ALA A 382 9.18 5.53 -7.80
C ALA A 382 10.67 5.48 -8.15
N GLY A 383 11.02 4.85 -9.28
CA GLY A 383 12.41 4.73 -9.73
C GLY A 383 12.99 3.33 -9.65
N ALA A 384 12.26 2.37 -9.09
CA ALA A 384 12.52 0.97 -9.39
C ALA A 384 12.25 0.75 -10.89
N LYS A 385 13.29 0.92 -11.74
CA LYS A 385 13.33 0.24 -13.04
C LYS A 385 12.86 -1.19 -12.74
N ARG A 386 11.90 -1.72 -13.49
CA ARG A 386 11.50 -3.12 -13.40
C ARG A 386 12.77 -3.95 -13.63
N GLY A 387 13.55 -4.17 -12.58
CA GLY A 387 14.72 -5.01 -12.61
C GLY A 387 14.18 -6.34 -13.07
N ARG A 388 14.64 -6.79 -14.23
CA ARG A 388 14.22 -8.07 -14.79
C ARG A 388 14.82 -9.16 -13.90
N ARG A 389 14.22 -9.37 -12.73
CA ARG A 389 14.27 -10.66 -12.05
C ARG A 389 13.64 -11.64 -13.03
N PRO A 390 14.22 -12.84 -13.23
CA PRO A 390 13.60 -13.87 -14.04
C PRO A 390 12.15 -14.00 -13.58
N GLY A 391 11.21 -13.51 -14.38
CA GLY A 391 9.81 -13.55 -14.01
C GLY A 391 9.33 -14.98 -14.05
N GLY A 392 8.13 -15.23 -13.54
CA GLY A 392 7.44 -16.50 -13.83
C GLY A 392 7.43 -16.83 -15.32
N ASN A 393 7.39 -15.81 -16.19
CA ASN A 393 7.58 -15.92 -17.64
C ASN A 393 8.95 -16.49 -18.08
N ASP A 394 10.04 -16.06 -17.45
CA ASP A 394 11.39 -16.50 -17.84
C ASP A 394 11.60 -17.96 -17.43
N ILE A 395 11.17 -18.33 -16.22
CA ILE A 395 11.18 -19.71 -15.72
C ILE A 395 10.21 -20.59 -16.52
N ALA A 396 9.00 -20.12 -16.82
CA ALA A 396 8.06 -20.85 -17.65
C ALA A 396 8.59 -21.09 -19.07
N ARG A 397 9.34 -20.13 -19.64
CA ARG A 397 10.00 -20.30 -20.94
C ARG A 397 11.11 -21.34 -20.87
N GLU A 398 11.96 -21.30 -19.85
CA GLU A 398 12.99 -22.32 -19.62
C GLU A 398 12.37 -23.72 -19.42
N ASN A 399 11.27 -23.81 -18.67
CA ASN A 399 10.53 -25.06 -18.47
C ASN A 399 9.93 -25.57 -19.79
N LEU A 400 9.38 -24.69 -20.62
CA LEU A 400 8.83 -25.05 -21.94
C LEU A 400 9.92 -25.52 -22.90
N GLU A 401 11.11 -24.90 -22.88
CA GLU A 401 12.27 -25.35 -23.64
C GLU A 401 12.79 -26.70 -23.14
N ALA A 402 12.84 -26.93 -21.83
CA ALA A 402 13.19 -28.21 -21.23
C ALA A 402 12.19 -29.31 -21.62
N ALA A 403 10.90 -29.00 -21.63
CA ALA A 403 9.84 -29.93 -22.03
C ALA A 403 10.01 -30.38 -23.48
N ARG A 404 10.28 -29.43 -24.39
CA ARG A 404 10.55 -29.73 -25.81
C ARG A 404 11.79 -30.60 -25.99
N ARG A 405 12.87 -30.36 -25.25
CA ARG A 405 14.08 -31.19 -25.31
C ARG A 405 13.85 -32.62 -24.82
N MET A 406 13.01 -32.80 -23.80
CA MET A 406 12.65 -34.12 -23.28
C MET A 406 11.70 -34.86 -24.22
N GLN A 407 10.70 -34.18 -24.79
CA GLN A 407 9.83 -34.76 -25.84
C GLN A 407 10.65 -35.24 -27.04
N ALA A 408 11.57 -34.42 -27.55
CA ALA A 408 12.44 -34.81 -28.66
C ALA A 408 13.40 -35.97 -28.33
N ARG A 409 13.73 -36.19 -27.04
CA ARG A 409 14.48 -37.38 -26.60
C ARG A 409 13.59 -38.62 -26.54
N GLN A 410 12.39 -38.49 -25.98
CA GLN A 410 11.42 -39.59 -25.92
C GLN A 410 10.98 -40.05 -27.30
N GLU A 411 10.68 -39.14 -28.23
CA GLU A 411 10.35 -39.49 -29.63
C GLU A 411 11.52 -40.20 -30.32
N LYS A 412 12.76 -39.87 -29.94
CA LYS A 412 13.96 -40.51 -30.49
C LYS A 412 14.24 -41.88 -29.87
N GLU A 413 13.92 -42.08 -28.59
CA GLU A 413 14.00 -43.37 -27.91
C GLU A 413 12.87 -44.30 -28.37
N GLU A 414 11.62 -43.82 -28.47
CA GLU A 414 10.48 -44.60 -28.99
C GLU A 414 10.62 -44.92 -30.49
N GLY A 415 11.26 -44.04 -31.27
CA GLY A 415 11.58 -44.33 -32.68
C GLY A 415 12.68 -45.37 -32.86
N LEU A 416 13.60 -45.52 -31.89
CA LEU A 416 14.64 -46.55 -31.91
C LEU A 416 14.10 -47.91 -31.42
N GLU A 417 13.15 -47.93 -30.47
CA GLU A 417 12.48 -49.18 -30.05
C GLU A 417 11.60 -49.79 -31.15
N LEU A 418 11.03 -48.98 -32.05
CA LEU A 418 10.27 -49.48 -33.21
C LEU A 418 11.16 -50.01 -34.34
N ASP A 419 12.36 -49.46 -34.53
CA ASP A 419 13.33 -49.95 -35.52
C ASP A 419 14.00 -51.25 -35.06
N GLU A 420 14.17 -51.48 -33.75
CA GLU A 420 14.71 -52.76 -33.21
C GLU A 420 13.71 -53.93 -33.30
N ASP A 421 12.40 -53.67 -33.32
CA ASP A 421 11.36 -54.69 -33.48
C ASP A 421 11.08 -55.06 -34.97
N GLU A 422 11.46 -54.22 -35.95
CA GLU A 422 11.34 -54.53 -37.39
C GLU A 422 12.56 -55.30 -37.96
N GLU A 423 13.71 -55.35 -37.26
CA GLU A 423 14.93 -56.05 -37.73
C GLU A 423 15.03 -57.54 -37.34
N LEU A 424 14.01 -58.15 -36.72
CA LEU A 424 14.07 -59.52 -36.19
C LEU A 424 13.25 -60.60 -36.93
N ASP A 425 12.68 -60.29 -38.11
CA ASP A 425 11.78 -61.22 -38.83
C ASP A 425 12.20 -61.58 -40.28
N GLU A 426 13.49 -61.57 -40.61
CA GLU A 426 13.92 -61.95 -41.98
C GLU A 426 15.22 -62.78 -42.08
N TYR A 427 15.35 -63.90 -41.35
CA TYR A 427 16.31 -64.95 -41.72
C TYR A 427 15.84 -66.36 -41.32
N GLU A 428 15.11 -67.04 -42.21
CA GLU A 428 15.29 -68.49 -42.47
C GLU A 428 14.45 -68.94 -43.67
N GLU A 429 15.04 -68.93 -44.88
CA GLU A 429 14.88 -69.99 -45.90
C GLU A 429 15.65 -69.61 -47.18
N GLY A 430 16.61 -70.45 -47.60
CA GLY A 430 17.30 -70.25 -48.87
C GLY A 430 18.52 -71.14 -49.07
N GLY A 431 18.28 -72.42 -49.37
CA GLY A 431 19.31 -73.40 -49.71
C GLY A 431 20.14 -73.03 -50.94
N GLY A 432 21.45 -73.21 -50.84
CA GLY A 432 22.41 -73.03 -51.93
C GLY A 432 22.72 -74.33 -52.65
N GLU A 433 22.43 -74.37 -53.95
CA GLU A 433 22.89 -75.40 -54.89
C GLU A 433 24.35 -75.18 -55.33
N GLU A 434 25.04 -76.30 -55.53
CA GLU A 434 26.43 -76.46 -55.94
C GLU A 434 26.77 -75.84 -57.31
N LYS A 435 27.94 -75.20 -57.42
CA LYS A 435 28.78 -75.29 -58.65
C LYS A 435 30.27 -75.37 -58.33
N ARG A 436 30.84 -76.54 -58.66
CA ARG A 436 32.28 -76.80 -58.85
C ARG A 436 32.78 -76.18 -60.16
N ALA A 437 33.93 -75.51 -60.13
CA ALA A 437 35.07 -75.65 -61.06
C ALA A 437 36.15 -74.61 -60.66
N ARG A 438 37.32 -75.01 -60.12
CA ARG A 438 38.55 -75.57 -60.74
C ARG A 438 39.54 -74.46 -61.17
N TYR A 439 40.63 -74.36 -60.40
CA TYR A 439 42.03 -73.92 -60.69
C TYR A 439 42.25 -72.71 -61.62
N GLU A 440 42.98 -71.67 -61.20
CA GLU A 440 44.44 -71.64 -60.92
C GLU A 440 44.80 -70.56 -59.90
#